data_AF-A0A2G1X6G6-F1
#
_entry.id   AF-A0A2G1X6G6-F1
#
_cell.length_a   1.000
_cell.length_b   1.000
_cell.length_c   1.000
_cell.angle_alpha   90.00
_cell.angle_beta   90.00
_cell.angle_gamma   90.00
#
_symmetry.space_group_name_H-M   'P 1'
#
loop_
_entity.id
_entity.type
_entity.pdbx_description
1 polymer ?
#
loop_
_entity_poly.entity_id
_entity_poly.type
_entity_poly.pdbx_seq_one_letter_code
_entity_poly.pdbx_strand_id
1 'polypeptide(L)' 'GDEIRPADVATVLASPAGGLKGVPGDATAIPVVNKVDDEADAAAARAVAGEILFRANVPRVLLTRLIADDPVVEVVE' A
#
# COMPACT_ATOMS: atom_id res chain seq x y z
N GLY A 1 -9.52 16.93 13.52
CA GLY A 1 -9.74 15.68 12.79
C GLY A 1 -8.96 14.60 13.50
N ASP A 2 -9.34 13.35 13.30
CA ASP A 2 -8.70 12.21 13.96
C ASP A 2 -7.52 11.71 13.11
N GLU A 3 -6.54 11.09 13.77
CA GLU A 3 -5.38 10.48 13.12
C GLU A 3 -5.82 9.31 12.23
N ILE A 4 -5.25 9.23 11.02
CA ILE A 4 -5.48 8.11 10.10
C ILE A 4 -4.49 7.00 10.44
N ARG A 5 -5.01 5.83 10.78
CA ARG A 5 -4.20 4.64 11.11
C ARG A 5 -3.99 3.77 9.87
N PRO A 6 -2.97 2.90 9.86
CA PRO A 6 -2.75 1.93 8.78
C PRO A 6 -3.99 1.10 8.40
N ALA A 7 -4.75 0.66 9.40
CA ALA A 7 -6.00 -0.08 9.21
C ALA A 7 -7.07 0.74 8.47
N ASP A 8 -7.12 2.06 8.67
CA ASP A 8 -8.10 2.92 8.02
C ASP A 8 -7.79 3.02 6.51
N VAL A 9 -6.51 3.14 6.14
CA VAL A 9 -6.06 3.11 4.74
C VAL A 9 -6.39 1.78 4.07
N ALA A 10 -6.04 0.66 4.70
CA ALA A 10 -6.30 -0.67 4.17
C ALA A 10 -7.80 -0.96 4.03
N THR A 11 -8.62 -0.46 4.96
CA THR A 11 -10.09 -0.58 4.88
C THR A 11 -10.65 0.12 3.65
N VAL A 12 -10.15 1.31 3.33
CA VAL A 12 -10.57 2.03 2.12
C VAL A 12 -10.07 1.32 0.87
N LEU A 13 -8.82 0.84 0.83
CA LEU A 13 -8.28 0.14 -0.33
C LEU A 13 -9.07 -1.14 -0.65
N ALA A 14 -9.34 -1.97 0.37
CA ALA A 14 -9.99 -3.28 0.24
C ALA A 14 -11.52 -3.19 0.08
N SER A 15 -12.12 -2.01 0.27
CA SER A 15 -13.56 -1.82 0.08
C SER A 15 -13.97 -2.14 -1.36
N PRO A 16 -15.13 -2.79 -1.59
CA PRO A 16 -15.68 -2.98 -2.94
C PRO A 16 -15.89 -1.68 -3.73
N ALA A 17 -16.07 -0.56 -3.03
CA ALA A 17 -16.19 0.77 -3.61
C ALA A 17 -14.87 1.57 -3.61
N GLY A 18 -13.79 0.93 -3.16
CA GLY A 18 -12.51 1.53 -2.82
C GLY A 18 -11.44 1.39 -3.89
N GLY A 19 -10.20 1.20 -3.46
CA GLY A 19 -9.02 1.28 -4.32
C GLY A 19 -8.92 0.19 -5.40
N LEU A 20 -9.58 -0.96 -5.19
CA LEU A 20 -9.62 -2.06 -6.16
C LEU A 20 -10.92 -2.09 -6.97
N LYS A 21 -11.76 -1.06 -6.86
CA LYS A 21 -13.01 -0.96 -7.61
C LYS A 21 -12.75 -0.96 -9.11
N GLY A 22 -13.40 -1.87 -9.83
CA GLY A 22 -13.35 -1.93 -11.28
C GLY A 22 -12.05 -2.52 -11.85
N VAL A 23 -11.16 -3.05 -11.01
CA VAL A 23 -10.04 -3.87 -11.47
C VAL A 23 -10.60 -5.10 -12.19
N PRO A 24 -10.18 -5.38 -13.44
CA PRO A 24 -10.60 -6.58 -14.16
C PRO A 24 -10.27 -7.87 -13.38
N GLY A 25 -11.13 -8.88 -13.47
CA GLY A 25 -10.97 -10.13 -12.70
C GLY A 25 -9.73 -10.97 -13.07
N ASP A 26 -9.15 -10.73 -14.25
CA ASP A 26 -7.92 -11.35 -14.75
C ASP A 26 -6.67 -10.47 -14.54
N ALA A 27 -6.84 -9.24 -14.05
CA ALA A 27 -5.74 -8.35 -13.74
C ALA A 27 -5.13 -8.66 -12.36
N THR A 28 -3.82 -8.44 -12.25
CA THR A 28 -3.13 -8.49 -10.96
C THR A 28 -2.89 -7.08 -10.47
N ALA A 29 -3.63 -6.65 -9.45
CA ALA A 29 -3.41 -5.36 -8.81
C ALA A 29 -2.20 -5.42 -7.86
N ILE A 30 -1.27 -4.48 -8.00
CA ILE A 30 -0.11 -4.30 -7.13
C ILE A 30 -0.19 -2.90 -6.50
N PRO A 31 -0.59 -2.76 -5.23
CA PRO A 31 -0.62 -1.46 -4.56
C PRO A 31 0.78 -0.86 -4.38
N VAL A 32 0.85 0.46 -4.42
CA VAL A 32 2.08 1.23 -4.20
C VAL A 32 1.86 2.19 -3.02
N VAL A 33 2.73 2.10 -2.02
CA VAL A 33 2.83 3.07 -0.92
C VAL A 33 4.06 3.92 -1.17
N ASN A 34 3.84 5.18 -1.55
CA ASN A 34 4.90 6.12 -1.88
C ASN A 34 5.25 7.05 -0.70
N LYS A 35 6.33 7.82 -0.85
CA LYS A 35 6.91 8.76 0.14
C LYS A 35 7.66 8.07 1.27
N VAL A 36 8.37 7.00 0.95
CA VAL A 36 9.25 6.32 1.92
C VAL A 36 10.60 7.03 1.92
N ASP A 37 10.63 8.27 2.40
CA ASP A 37 11.79 9.17 2.29
C ASP A 37 12.82 8.93 3.41
N ASP A 38 12.37 8.40 4.56
CA ASP A 38 13.21 8.01 5.68
C ASP A 38 12.74 6.71 6.39
N GLU A 39 13.38 6.36 7.52
CA GLU A 39 13.04 5.14 8.27
C GLU A 39 11.70 5.25 9.02
N ALA A 40 11.28 6.45 9.43
CA ALA A 40 9.98 6.64 10.06
C ALA A 40 8.87 6.42 9.03
N ASP A 41 9.05 6.91 7.80
CA ASP A 41 8.17 6.61 6.69
C ASP A 41 8.17 5.12 6.35
N ALA A 42 9.34 4.46 6.37
CA ALA A 42 9.45 3.03 6.10
C ALA A 42 8.68 2.19 7.12
N ALA A 43 8.78 2.52 8.41
CA ALA A 43 8.03 1.86 9.47
C ALA A 43 6.51 2.04 9.27
N ALA A 44 6.06 3.25 8.96
CA ALA A 44 4.65 3.52 8.67
C ALA A 44 4.15 2.78 7.42
N ALA A 45 4.95 2.78 6.36
CA ALA A 45 4.63 2.14 5.08
C ALA A 45 4.55 0.62 5.19
N ARG A 46 5.43 -0.02 5.97
CA ARG A 46 5.36 -1.46 6.29
C ARG A 46 4.08 -1.79 7.07
N ALA A 47 3.69 -0.97 8.03
CA ALA A 47 2.45 -1.17 8.77
C ALA A 47 1.23 -1.08 7.84
N VAL A 48 1.20 -0.10 6.92
CA VAL A 48 0.14 0.00 5.89
C VAL A 48 0.15 -1.21 4.96
N ALA A 49 1.32 -1.64 4.48
CA ALA A 49 1.46 -2.79 3.59
C ALA A 49 0.95 -4.09 4.25
N GLY A 50 1.30 -4.33 5.52
CA GLY A 50 0.80 -5.49 6.27
C GLY A 50 -0.73 -5.48 6.39
N GLU A 51 -1.32 -4.34 6.71
CA GLU A 51 -2.77 -4.20 6.82
C GLU A 51 -3.49 -4.37 5.46
N ILE A 52 -2.84 -3.97 4.35
CA ILE A 52 -3.33 -4.19 2.98
C ILE A 52 -3.30 -5.68 2.64
N LEU A 53 -2.15 -6.35 2.80
CA LEU A 53 -1.98 -7.78 2.50
C LEU A 53 -2.94 -8.64 3.33
N PHE A 54 -3.25 -8.22 4.56
CA PHE A 54 -4.22 -8.89 5.41
C PHE A 54 -5.67 -8.79 4.90
N ARG A 55 -6.06 -7.69 4.23
CA ARG A 55 -7.47 -7.42 3.85
C ARG A 55 -7.78 -7.58 2.38
N ALA A 56 -6.80 -7.35 1.51
CA ALA A 56 -6.97 -7.32 0.07
C ALA A 56 -6.29 -8.52 -0.57
N ASN A 57 -6.94 -9.11 -1.58
CA ASN A 57 -6.36 -10.19 -2.37
C ASN A 57 -5.37 -9.63 -3.42
N VAL A 58 -4.22 -9.16 -2.94
CA VAL A 58 -3.10 -8.66 -3.74
C VAL A 58 -1.84 -9.44 -3.37
N PRO A 59 -0.95 -9.74 -4.33
CA PRO A 59 0.18 -10.62 -4.06
C PRO A 59 1.36 -9.94 -3.37
N ARG A 60 1.43 -8.60 -3.42
CA ARG A 60 2.50 -7.79 -2.82
C ARG A 60 2.14 -6.30 -2.82
N VAL A 61 2.86 -5.53 -2.01
CA VAL A 61 2.82 -4.05 -1.96
C VAL A 61 4.22 -3.50 -2.21
N LEU A 62 4.33 -2.50 -3.08
CA LEU A 62 5.59 -1.81 -3.33
C LEU A 62 5.71 -0.59 -2.41
N LEU A 63 6.81 -0.50 -1.68
CA LEU A 63 7.20 0.69 -0.94
C LEU A 63 8.13 1.52 -1.83
N THR A 64 7.77 2.78 -2.10
CA THR A 64 8.49 3.59 -3.07
C THR A 64 8.92 4.97 -2.56
N ARG A 65 10.01 5.45 -3.16
CA ARG A 65 10.54 6.80 -3.03
C ARG A 65 10.70 7.41 -4.43
N LEU A 66 9.65 8.07 -4.93
CA LEU A 66 9.63 8.62 -6.30
C LEU A 66 10.53 9.86 -6.53
N ILE A 67 11.42 10.17 -5.59
CA ILE A 67 12.48 11.20 -5.73
C ILE A 67 13.87 10.60 -5.97
N ALA A 68 13.99 9.27 -5.94
CA ALA A 68 15.24 8.54 -6.17
C ALA A 68 15.30 7.94 -7.58
N ASP A 69 16.50 7.77 -8.12
CA ASP A 69 16.72 7.13 -9.43
C ASP A 69 16.26 5.67 -9.45
N ASP A 70 16.44 4.95 -8.34
CA ASP A 70 15.79 3.68 -8.07
C ASP A 70 14.61 3.88 -7.11
N PRO A 71 13.37 3.87 -7.59
CA PRO A 71 12.23 4.28 -6.79
C PRO A 71 11.72 3.19 -5.85
N VAL A 72 12.10 1.92 -6.02
CA VAL A 72 11.59 0.83 -5.18
C VAL A 72 12.48 0.67 -3.95
N VAL A 73 11.93 0.94 -2.78
CA VAL A 73 12.62 0.80 -1.49
C VAL A 73 12.51 -0.64 -0.99
N GLU A 74 11.31 -1.23 -1.09
CA GLU A 74 11.02 -2.56 -0.56
C GLU A 74 9.81 -3.17 -1.28
N VAL A 75 9.79 -4.50 -1.39
CA VAL A 75 8.64 -5.28 -1.83
C VAL A 75 8.17 -6.13 -0.65
N VAL A 76 6.92 -5.93 -0.22
CA VAL A 76 6.31 -6.67 0.89
C VAL A 76 5.32 -7.67 0.32
N GLU A 77 5.42 -8.94 0.70
CA GLU A 77 4.60 -10.07 0.21
C GLU A 77 3.84 -10.76 1.34
#